data_AF-A0A1W9H1T7-F1
#
_entry.id   AF-A0A1W9H1T7-F1
#
_cell.length_a   1.000
_cell.length_b   1.000
_cell.length_c   1.000
_cell.angle_alpha   90.00
_cell.angle_beta   90.00
_cell.angle_gamma   90.00
#
_symmetry.space_group_name_H-M   'P 1'
#
loop_
_entity.id
_entity.type
_entity.pdbx_description
1 polymer ?
#
loop_
_entity_poly.entity_id
_entity_poly.type
_entity_poly.pdbx_seq_one_letter_code
_entity_poly.pdbx_strand_id
1 'polypeptide(L)'
;MGESVAPWRVTGKRVETMTVFSDALDIHHIFPRAWCEKRGIPPQRYNSIINKTALSKGTNIAIGGSAPSQYLARIEERHGLSPAALDDILRSHLIEPALLRADDFEGFWQARKLALAELAAAA
;
A
#
# COMPACT_ATOMS: atom_id res chain seq x y z
N MET A 1 -24.70 -6.63 3.83
CA MET A 1 -23.79 -6.42 4.97
C MET A 1 -22.41 -6.24 4.37
N GLY A 2 -21.97 -4.98 4.24
CA GLY A 2 -20.82 -4.61 3.40
C GLY A 2 -19.50 -4.94 4.08
N GLU A 3 -18.64 -5.67 3.37
CA GLU A 3 -17.28 -5.97 3.81
C GLU A 3 -16.42 -4.71 3.71
N SER A 4 -16.03 -4.16 4.86
CA SER A 4 -15.13 -3.01 4.92
C SER A 4 -13.71 -3.44 4.62
N VAL A 5 -13.11 -2.86 3.57
CA VAL A 5 -11.67 -2.95 3.29
C VAL A 5 -10.87 -2.34 4.45
N ALA A 6 -10.16 -3.19 5.20
CA ALA A 6 -9.35 -2.77 6.34
C ALA A 6 -8.08 -2.02 5.86
N PRO A 7 -7.58 -0.99 6.59
CA PRO A 7 -6.29 -0.31 6.40
C PRO A 7 -5.05 -1.15 6.78
N TRP A 8 -3.88 -0.83 6.20
CA TRP A 8 -2.66 -1.63 6.32
C TRP A 8 -1.93 -1.35 7.62
N ARG A 9 -1.66 -2.40 8.40
CA ARG A 9 -0.81 -2.34 9.60
C ARG A 9 0.18 -3.49 9.59
N VAL A 10 1.44 -3.13 9.88
CA VAL A 10 2.58 -4.01 10.18
C VAL A 10 2.23 -5.10 11.23
N THR A 11 1.19 -4.92 12.05
CA THR A 11 0.77 -5.87 13.09
C THR A 11 -0.32 -6.87 12.67
N GLY A 12 -0.88 -6.78 11.46
CA GLY A 12 -1.90 -7.71 10.95
C GLY A 12 -3.28 -7.64 11.64
N LYS A 13 -3.50 -6.71 12.58
CA LYS A 13 -4.80 -6.57 13.26
C LYS A 13 -5.81 -5.79 12.43
N ARG A 14 -7.04 -6.32 12.33
CA ARG A 14 -8.20 -5.66 11.69
C ARG A 14 -8.49 -4.33 12.40
N VAL A 15 -8.83 -3.31 11.62
CA VAL A 15 -9.24 -2.00 12.15
C VAL A 15 -10.76 -1.98 12.26
N GLU A 16 -11.26 -1.65 13.45
CA GLU A 16 -12.68 -1.40 13.69
C GLU A 16 -12.98 0.09 13.58
N THR A 17 -14.24 0.44 13.29
CA THR A 17 -14.68 1.84 13.05
C THR A 17 -14.29 2.79 14.19
N MET A 18 -14.27 2.31 15.44
CA MET A 18 -13.84 3.09 16.61
C MET A 18 -12.30 3.31 16.65
N THR A 19 -11.50 2.38 16.12
CA THR A 19 -10.04 2.48 16.08
C THR A 19 -9.55 3.51 15.05
N VAL A 20 -10.32 3.73 13.98
CA VAL A 20 -10.05 4.77 12.95
C VAL A 20 -9.95 6.16 13.55
N PHE A 21 -10.69 6.44 14.62
CA PHE A 21 -10.68 7.74 15.31
C PHE A 21 -9.52 7.88 16.31
N SER A 22 -8.92 6.78 16.76
CA SER A 22 -7.87 6.78 17.78
C SER A 22 -6.44 6.82 17.23
N ASP A 23 -6.22 6.28 16.03
CA ASP A 23 -4.92 6.31 15.35
C ASP A 23 -5.05 7.11 14.05
N ALA A 24 -4.23 8.13 13.85
CA ALA A 24 -4.25 8.95 12.63
C ALA A 24 -3.87 8.10 11.41
N LEU A 25 -4.89 7.57 10.73
CA LEU A 25 -4.79 6.94 9.42
C LEU A 25 -4.62 8.03 8.35
N ASP A 26 -3.67 7.84 7.44
CA ASP A 26 -3.44 8.74 6.31
C ASP A 26 -3.55 7.97 4.99
N ILE A 27 -3.95 8.67 3.94
CA ILE A 27 -3.99 8.11 2.57
C ILE A 27 -2.65 8.39 1.92
N HIS A 28 -1.83 7.37 1.78
CA HIS A 28 -0.48 7.50 1.24
C HIS A 28 -0.33 6.87 -0.13
N HIS A 29 0.66 7.33 -0.89
CA HIS A 29 1.04 6.74 -2.16
C HIS A 29 1.82 5.44 -1.97
N ILE A 30 1.46 4.35 -2.66
CA ILE A 30 2.25 3.10 -2.62
C ILE A 30 3.59 3.35 -3.31
N PHE A 31 3.55 3.78 -4.57
CA PHE A 31 4.71 4.31 -5.27
C PHE A 31 4.79 5.82 -4.98
N PRO A 32 5.82 6.30 -4.26
CA PRO A 32 5.85 7.69 -3.82
C PRO A 32 5.84 8.67 -4.97
N ARG A 33 5.18 9.83 -4.76
CA ARG A 33 5.08 10.89 -5.76
C ARG A 33 6.45 11.28 -6.35
N ALA A 34 7.44 11.55 -5.50
CA ALA A 34 8.77 11.94 -5.94
C ALA A 34 9.48 10.85 -6.77
N TRP A 35 9.20 9.57 -6.48
CA TRP A 35 9.73 8.45 -7.27
C TRP A 35 9.05 8.39 -8.65
N CYS A 36 7.74 8.62 -8.69
CA CYS A 36 6.95 8.63 -9.93
C CYS A 36 7.33 9.80 -10.85
N GLU A 37 7.46 11.01 -10.29
CA GLU A 37 7.85 12.21 -11.03
C GLU A 37 9.23 12.03 -11.69
N LYS A 38 10.20 11.46 -10.98
CA LYS A 38 11.54 11.17 -11.52
C LYS A 38 11.54 10.17 -12.69
N ARG A 39 10.49 9.36 -12.83
CA ARG A 39 10.33 8.35 -13.89
C ARG A 39 9.38 8.79 -15.00
N GLY A 40 8.90 10.03 -14.96
CA GLY A 40 7.96 10.54 -15.97
C GLY A 40 6.57 9.88 -15.92
N ILE A 41 6.20 9.26 -14.80
CA ILE A 41 4.85 8.71 -14.63
C ILE A 41 3.87 9.89 -14.49
N PRO A 42 2.78 9.95 -15.27
CA PRO A 42 1.90 11.10 -15.29
C PRO A 42 1.08 11.25 -13.98
N PRO A 43 0.74 12.47 -13.56
CA PRO A 43 -0.04 12.73 -12.34
C PRO A 43 -1.37 12.00 -12.27
N GLN A 44 -2.04 11.82 -13.41
CA GLN A 44 -3.30 11.11 -13.53
C GLN A 44 -3.17 9.65 -13.08
N ARG A 45 -1.97 9.07 -13.20
CA ARG A 45 -1.68 7.73 -12.71
C ARG A 45 -1.26 7.78 -11.25
N TYR A 46 -0.17 8.46 -10.90
CA TYR A 46 0.34 8.35 -9.53
C TYR A 46 -0.59 8.97 -8.47
N ASN A 47 -1.49 9.91 -8.80
CA ASN A 47 -2.49 10.43 -7.86
C ASN A 47 -3.78 9.61 -7.78
N SER A 48 -3.96 8.60 -8.64
CA SER A 48 -5.16 7.75 -8.64
C SER A 48 -5.27 6.92 -7.36
N ILE A 49 -6.51 6.51 -7.06
CA ILE A 49 -6.82 5.58 -5.98
C ILE A 49 -6.07 4.24 -6.10
N ILE A 50 -5.74 3.81 -7.33
CA ILE A 50 -4.96 2.60 -7.60
C ILE A 50 -3.59 2.68 -6.90
N ASN A 51 -2.96 3.86 -6.90
CA ASN A 51 -1.68 4.11 -6.24
C ASN A 51 -1.83 4.67 -4.82
N LYS A 52 -2.96 4.43 -4.14
CA LYS A 52 -3.19 4.89 -2.77
C LYS A 52 -3.59 3.74 -1.84
N THR A 53 -3.25 3.87 -0.57
CA THR A 53 -3.71 2.97 0.49
C THR A 53 -3.78 3.71 1.82
N ALA A 54 -4.68 3.28 2.70
CA ALA A 54 -4.75 3.80 4.07
C ALA A 54 -3.62 3.17 4.89
N LEU A 55 -2.76 4.01 5.43
CA LEU A 55 -1.59 3.66 6.24
C LEU A 55 -1.73 4.25 7.64
N SER A 56 -1.31 3.49 8.66
CA SER A 56 -1.14 4.07 9.99
C SER A 56 0.07 5.00 10.03
N LYS A 57 0.02 6.03 10.90
CA LYS A 57 1.06 7.06 11.05
C LYS A 57 2.49 6.51 11.22
N GLY A 58 2.65 5.34 11.86
CA GLY A 58 3.96 4.70 12.07
C GLY A 58 4.64 4.27 10.76
N THR A 59 3.86 3.81 9.78
CA THR A 59 4.39 3.35 8.50
C THR A 59 4.64 4.50 7.51
N ASN A 60 3.89 5.60 7.63
CA ASN A 60 4.07 6.82 6.81
C ASN A 60 5.49 7.40 6.89
N ILE A 61 6.16 7.29 8.05
CA ILE A 61 7.50 7.87 8.26
C ILE A 61 8.57 7.09 7.48
N ALA A 62 8.35 5.81 7.18
CA ALA A 62 9.34 4.95 6.55
C ALA A 62 9.43 5.12 5.02
N ILE A 63 8.39 5.64 4.36
CA ILE A 63 8.28 5.62 2.90
C ILE A 63 9.16 6.70 2.24
N GLY A 64 8.98 7.97 2.62
CA GLY A 64 9.71 9.08 2.01
C GLY A 64 9.51 9.16 0.49
N GLY A 65 10.55 9.53 -0.27
CA GLY A 65 10.54 9.58 -1.74
C GLY A 65 11.22 8.39 -2.43
N SER A 66 11.50 7.32 -1.68
CA SER A 66 12.26 6.16 -2.15
C SER A 66 11.41 5.17 -2.94
N ALA A 67 12.07 4.26 -3.65
CA ALA A 67 11.39 3.17 -4.34
C ALA A 67 10.72 2.19 -3.35
N PRO A 68 9.63 1.51 -3.74
CA PRO A 68 9.00 0.49 -2.91
C PRO A 68 9.95 -0.58 -2.38
N SER A 69 10.82 -1.12 -3.21
CA SER A 69 11.85 -2.09 -2.80
C SER A 69 12.64 -1.61 -1.57
N GLN A 70 12.99 -0.32 -1.52
CA GLN A 70 13.80 0.27 -0.45
C GLN A 70 13.01 0.55 0.82
N TYR A 71 11.78 1.05 0.73
CA TYR A 71 11.01 1.29 1.96
C TYR A 71 10.46 -0.01 2.56
N LEU A 72 10.17 -1.03 1.74
CA LEU A 72 9.74 -2.34 2.25
C LEU A 72 10.84 -2.98 3.09
N ALA A 73 12.08 -2.98 2.62
CA ALA A 73 13.22 -3.47 3.40
C ALA A 73 13.39 -2.72 4.75
N ARG A 74 13.20 -1.39 4.75
CA ARG A 74 13.24 -0.60 5.98
C ARG A 74 12.10 -0.92 6.95
N ILE A 75 10.92 -1.25 6.44
CA ILE A 75 9.78 -1.67 7.26
C ILE A 75 10.06 -3.03 7.90
N GLU A 76 10.58 -3.99 7.12
CA GLU A 76 10.98 -5.31 7.61
C GLU A 76 11.99 -5.19 8.75
N GLU A 77 13.06 -4.43 8.53
CA GLU A 77 14.11 -4.20 9.52
C GLU A 77 13.58 -3.50 10.78
N ARG A 78 12.88 -2.36 10.61
CA ARG A 78 12.40 -1.55 11.73
C ARG A 78 11.42 -2.28 12.64
N HIS A 79 10.60 -3.16 12.07
CA HIS A 79 9.53 -3.84 12.79
C HIS A 79 9.82 -5.32 13.06
N GLY A 80 10.99 -5.82 12.67
CA GLY A 80 11.34 -7.24 12.80
C GLY A 80 10.38 -8.16 12.06
N LEU A 81 9.79 -7.70 10.94
CA LEU A 81 8.90 -8.53 10.13
C LEU A 81 9.71 -9.40 9.19
N SER A 82 9.29 -10.65 9.03
CA SER A 82 9.75 -11.45 7.90
C SER A 82 9.19 -10.90 6.58
N PRO A 83 9.89 -11.07 5.45
CA PRO A 83 9.36 -10.67 4.14
C PRO A 83 7.99 -11.28 3.85
N ALA A 84 7.78 -12.55 4.21
CA ALA A 84 6.50 -13.23 4.04
C ALA A 84 5.37 -12.58 4.87
N ALA A 85 5.65 -12.18 6.12
CA ALA A 85 4.66 -11.48 6.94
C ALA A 85 4.27 -10.13 6.32
N LEU A 86 5.24 -9.37 5.77
CA LEU A 86 4.92 -8.11 5.09
C LEU A 86 4.13 -8.34 3.80
N ASP A 87 4.48 -9.39 3.05
CA ASP A 87 3.79 -9.80 1.83
C ASP A 87 2.32 -10.14 2.10
N ASP A 88 2.01 -10.87 3.16
CA ASP A 88 0.63 -11.20 3.55
C ASP A 88 -0.19 -9.94 3.85
N ILE A 89 0.40 -8.97 4.54
CA ILE A 89 -0.28 -7.71 4.85
C ILE A 89 -0.46 -6.89 3.55
N LEU A 90 0.50 -6.87 2.63
CA LEU A 90 0.32 -6.23 1.32
C LEU A 90 -0.82 -6.88 0.51
N ARG A 91 -0.91 -8.21 0.52
CA ARG A 91 -1.95 -8.96 -0.19
C ARG A 91 -3.34 -8.70 0.36
N SER A 92 -3.49 -8.47 1.67
CA SER A 92 -4.79 -8.08 2.25
C SER A 92 -5.30 -6.71 1.75
N HIS A 93 -4.44 -5.95 1.05
CA HIS A 93 -4.74 -4.66 0.41
C HIS A 93 -4.85 -4.73 -1.12
N LEU A 94 -4.94 -5.95 -1.66
CA LEU A 94 -4.94 -6.21 -3.10
C LEU A 94 -3.66 -5.66 -3.77
N ILE A 95 -2.52 -5.78 -3.10
CA ILE A 95 -1.21 -5.38 -3.63
C ILE A 95 -0.38 -6.64 -3.82
N GLU A 96 0.15 -6.84 -5.03
CA GLU A 96 1.10 -7.92 -5.33
C GLU A 96 2.53 -7.51 -4.89
N PRO A 97 3.11 -8.15 -3.86
CA PRO A 97 4.40 -7.73 -3.31
C PRO A 97 5.56 -7.84 -4.29
N ALA A 98 5.56 -8.83 -5.19
CA ALA A 98 6.61 -9.01 -6.17
C ALA A 98 6.79 -7.77 -7.06
N LEU A 99 5.69 -7.08 -7.40
CA LEU A 99 5.70 -5.88 -8.25
C LEU A 99 6.27 -4.67 -7.51
N LEU A 100 6.03 -4.56 -6.20
CA LEU A 100 6.65 -3.51 -5.38
C LEU A 100 8.14 -3.80 -5.18
N ARG A 101 8.52 -5.05 -4.91
CA ARG A 101 9.93 -5.42 -4.71
C ARG A 101 10.77 -5.26 -5.98
N ALA A 102 10.15 -5.38 -7.15
CA ALA A 102 10.77 -5.10 -8.45
C ALA A 102 10.69 -3.62 -8.87
N ASP A 103 10.08 -2.76 -8.07
CA ASP A 103 9.78 -1.36 -8.42
C ASP A 103 8.99 -1.21 -9.74
N ASP A 104 8.19 -2.22 -10.09
CA ASP A 104 7.39 -2.29 -11.31
C ASP A 104 6.04 -1.60 -11.12
N PHE A 105 6.01 -0.30 -11.43
CA PHE A 105 4.80 0.50 -11.38
C PHE A 105 3.72 0.04 -12.37
N GLU A 106 4.11 -0.38 -13.58
CA GLU A 106 3.13 -0.75 -14.61
C GLU A 106 2.44 -2.05 -14.26
N GLY A 107 3.22 -3.07 -13.90
CA GLY A 107 2.69 -4.33 -13.41
C GLY A 107 1.79 -4.11 -12.19
N PHE A 108 2.27 -3.37 -11.19
CA PHE A 108 1.47 -3.01 -10.01
C PHE A 108 0.14 -2.37 -10.39
N TRP A 109 0.18 -1.39 -11.29
CA TRP A 109 -0.99 -0.64 -11.70
C TRP A 109 -2.05 -1.53 -12.35
N GLN A 110 -1.65 -2.39 -13.29
CA GLN A 110 -2.59 -3.27 -13.98
C GLN A 110 -3.16 -4.32 -13.03
N ALA A 111 -2.30 -5.00 -12.25
CA ALA A 111 -2.71 -6.04 -11.32
C ALA A 111 -3.71 -5.50 -10.28
N ARG A 112 -3.39 -4.35 -9.67
CA ARG A 112 -4.23 -3.77 -8.64
C ARG A 112 -5.52 -3.15 -9.18
N LYS A 113 -5.47 -2.53 -10.36
CA LYS A 113 -6.69 -2.04 -11.03
C LYS A 113 -7.68 -3.18 -11.28
N LEU A 114 -7.20 -4.33 -11.75
CA LEU A 114 -8.03 -5.51 -11.98
C LEU A 114 -8.61 -6.03 -10.66
N ALA A 115 -7.78 -6.25 -9.64
CA ALA A 115 -8.23 -6.75 -8.35
C ALA A 115 -9.28 -5.83 -7.68
N LEU A 116 -9.11 -4.50 -7.78
CA LEU A 116 -10.10 -3.54 -7.27
C LEU A 116 -11.41 -3.57 -8.07
N ALA A 117 -11.34 -3.72 -9.40
CA ALA A 117 -12.54 -3.83 -10.24
C ALA A 117 -13.31 -5.13 -9.96
N GLU A 118 -12.60 -6.24 -9.76
CA GLU A 118 -13.20 -7.53 -9.38
C GLU A 118 -13.89 -7.44 -8.01
N LEU A 119 -13.22 -6.82 -7.01
CA LEU A 119 -13.83 -6.59 -5.70
C LEU A 119 -15.10 -5.74 -5.80
N ALA A 120 -15.06 -4.67 -6.60
CA ALA A 120 -16.21 -3.78 -6.79
C ALA A 120 -17.37 -4.46 -7.52
N ALA A 121 -17.08 -5.38 -8.45
CA ALA A 121 -18.10 -6.15 -9.17
C ALA A 121 -18.76 -7.24 -8.31
N ALA A 122 -18.10 -7.67 -7.23
CA ALA A 122 -18.60 -8.69 -6.30
C ALA A 122 -19.42 -8.12 -5.13
N ALA A 123 -19.49 -6.79 -4.99
CA ALA A 123 -20.20 -6.08 -3.92
C ALA A 123 -21.66 -5.76 -4.28
#